data_AF-A0A5J6YVG8-F1
#
_entry.id   AF-A0A5J6YVG8-F1
#
_cell.length_a   1.000
_cell.length_b   1.000
_cell.length_c   1.000
_cell.angle_alpha   90.00
_cell.angle_beta   90.00
_cell.angle_gamma   90.00
#
_symmetry.space_group_name_H-M   'P 1'
#
loop_
_entity.id
_entity.type
_entity.pdbx_description
1 polymer ?
#
loop_
_entity_poly.entity_id
_entity_poly.type
_entity_poly.pdbx_seq_one_letter_code
_entity_poly.pdbx_strand_id
1 'polypeptide(L)'
;MTDTSDEFGAEDLTTDEPTTDELLERYAMLRDTIQGLETEREALGAQLKSALAEGERAETDLYRAVLKISRRVEYPLDRFREVFGDAAALEVATVDRKKADALAGAGDLDGDRLRELGVVREIQVLTLQPKTR
;
A
#
# COMPACT_ATOMS: atom_id res chain seq x y z
N MET A 1 62.04 -21.96 -31.67
CA MET A 1 60.73 -22.62 -31.74
C MET A 1 60.40 -23.05 -30.32
N THR A 2 59.85 -22.16 -29.48
CA THR A 2 58.39 -21.91 -29.34
C THR A 2 57.66 -23.25 -29.26
N ASP A 3 57.16 -23.65 -28.10
CA ASP A 3 55.98 -22.99 -27.54
C ASP A 3 55.97 -22.94 -26.02
N THR A 4 55.71 -21.73 -25.53
CA THR A 4 55.27 -21.41 -24.19
C THR A 4 53.80 -21.78 -24.13
N SER A 5 53.45 -22.91 -23.51
CA SER A 5 52.06 -23.15 -23.13
C SER A 5 51.77 -22.35 -21.86
N ASP A 6 51.26 -21.14 -22.09
CA ASP A 6 50.52 -20.34 -21.14
C ASP A 6 49.42 -21.19 -20.48
N GLU A 7 49.66 -21.68 -19.26
CA GLU A 7 48.60 -21.95 -18.29
C GLU A 7 48.22 -20.62 -17.61
N PHE A 8 47.67 -19.68 -18.37
CA PHE A 8 46.97 -18.55 -17.79
C PHE A 8 45.51 -18.91 -17.61
N GLY A 9 45.05 -18.71 -16.38
CA GLY A 9 43.74 -19.09 -15.90
C GLY A 9 42.64 -18.67 -16.84
N ALA A 10 41.82 -19.64 -17.21
CA ALA A 10 40.42 -19.38 -17.42
C ALA A 10 39.87 -18.96 -16.06
N GLU A 11 39.97 -17.66 -15.75
CA GLU A 11 39.08 -17.03 -14.78
C GLU A 11 37.68 -17.33 -15.27
N ASP A 12 37.05 -18.25 -14.54
CA ASP A 12 35.66 -18.64 -14.70
C ASP A 12 34.81 -17.41 -14.38
N LEU A 13 34.65 -16.55 -15.38
CA LEU A 13 33.70 -15.44 -15.40
C LEU A 13 32.29 -15.99 -15.69
N THR A 14 31.91 -17.10 -15.04
CA THR A 14 30.51 -17.33 -14.79
C THR A 14 30.07 -16.22 -13.86
N THR A 15 29.33 -15.25 -14.39
CA THR A 15 28.38 -14.51 -13.58
C THR A 15 27.50 -15.56 -12.92
N ASP A 16 27.86 -15.96 -11.70
CA ASP A 16 27.15 -16.98 -10.95
C ASP A 16 25.77 -16.41 -10.67
N GLU A 17 24.80 -16.80 -11.49
CA GLU A 17 23.44 -16.35 -11.33
C GLU A 17 22.99 -16.83 -9.95
N PRO A 18 22.46 -15.93 -9.10
CA PRO A 18 22.11 -16.27 -7.74
C PRO A 18 21.16 -17.47 -7.75
N THR A 19 21.45 -18.43 -6.90
CA THR A 19 20.61 -19.61 -6.73
C THR A 19 19.21 -19.20 -6.30
N THR A 20 18.24 -20.10 -6.47
CA THR A 20 16.85 -19.83 -6.06
C THR A 20 16.73 -19.53 -4.57
N ASP A 21 17.56 -20.17 -3.74
CA ASP A 21 17.58 -19.93 -2.29
C ASP A 21 18.14 -18.54 -1.95
N GLU A 22 19.22 -18.11 -2.61
CA GLU A 22 19.78 -16.75 -2.45
C GLU A 22 18.80 -15.66 -2.94
N LEU A 23 18.09 -15.92 -4.03
CA LEU A 23 17.02 -15.05 -4.51
C LEU A 23 15.87 -14.95 -3.49
N LEU A 24 15.47 -16.07 -2.89
CA LEU A 24 14.42 -16.11 -1.86
C LEU A 24 14.84 -15.35 -0.60
N GLU A 25 16.08 -15.55 -0.11
CA GLU A 25 16.61 -14.81 1.04
C GLU A 25 16.62 -13.30 0.78
N ARG A 26 17.15 -12.89 -0.37
CA ARG A 26 17.17 -11.47 -0.75
C ARG A 26 15.75 -10.90 -0.86
N TYR A 27 14.82 -11.66 -1.44
CA TYR A 27 13.42 -11.25 -1.55
C TYR A 27 12.77 -11.09 -0.16
N ALA A 28 12.96 -12.04 0.76
CA ALA A 28 12.42 -11.98 2.11
C ALA A 28 12.97 -10.78 2.88
N MET A 29 14.28 -10.52 2.79
CA MET A 29 14.91 -9.36 3.42
C MET A 29 14.34 -8.03 2.88
N LEU A 30 14.16 -7.91 1.57
CA LEU A 30 13.55 -6.72 0.96
C LEU A 30 12.11 -6.54 1.41
N ARG A 31 11.32 -7.61 1.45
CA ARG A 31 9.95 -7.58 1.96
C ARG A 31 9.90 -7.05 3.40
N ASP A 32 10.74 -7.59 4.28
CA ASP A 32 10.74 -7.23 5.70
C ASP A 32 11.22 -5.78 5.89
N THR A 33 12.22 -5.36 5.11
CA THR A 33 12.68 -3.96 5.10
C THR A 33 11.57 -3.01 4.64
N ILE A 34 10.87 -3.34 3.55
CA ILE A 34 9.74 -2.54 3.05
C ILE A 34 8.66 -2.45 4.13
N GLN A 35 8.28 -3.56 4.78
CA GLN A 35 7.29 -3.56 5.85
C GLN A 35 7.70 -2.67 7.04
N GLY A 36 8.97 -2.73 7.43
CA GLY A 36 9.51 -1.85 8.47
C GLY A 36 9.40 -0.38 8.09
N LEU A 37 9.82 -0.03 6.87
CA LEU A 37 9.76 1.35 6.34
C LEU A 37 8.31 1.84 6.20
N GLU A 38 7.38 0.98 5.79
CA GLU A 38 5.96 1.32 5.70
C GLU A 38 5.37 1.62 7.07
N THR A 39 5.71 0.81 8.08
CA THR A 39 5.28 1.00 9.48
C THR A 39 5.80 2.33 10.02
N GLU A 40 7.09 2.62 9.82
CA GLU A 40 7.70 3.88 10.26
C GLU A 40 7.06 5.09 9.54
N ARG A 41 6.91 5.00 8.21
CA ARG A 41 6.26 6.02 7.39
C ARG A 41 4.84 6.31 7.88
N GLU A 42 4.07 5.28 8.23
CA GLU A 42 2.72 5.43 8.76
C GLU A 42 2.70 6.14 10.12
N ALA A 43 3.60 5.77 11.04
CA ALA A 43 3.74 6.42 12.33
C ALA A 43 4.10 7.91 12.20
N LEU A 44 5.08 8.23 11.35
CA LEU A 44 5.45 9.61 11.02
C LEU A 44 4.30 10.37 10.36
N GLY A 45 3.60 9.72 9.43
CA GLY A 45 2.45 10.29 8.75
C GLY A 45 1.31 10.64 9.70
N ALA A 46 1.05 9.81 10.71
CA ALA A 46 0.03 10.08 11.73
C ALA A 46 0.38 11.30 12.59
N GLN A 47 1.64 11.40 13.03
CA GLN A 47 2.13 12.57 13.78
C GLN A 47 2.03 13.85 12.95
N LEU A 48 2.47 13.80 11.70
CA LEU A 48 2.42 14.96 10.80
C LEU A 48 0.99 15.38 10.49
N LYS A 49 0.06 14.42 10.35
CA LYS A 49 -1.37 14.73 10.20
C LYS A 49 -1.92 15.48 11.42
N SER A 50 -1.59 15.07 12.64
CA SER A 50 -2.03 15.75 13.87
C SER A 50 -1.52 17.19 13.88
N ALA A 51 -0.21 17.38 13.69
CA ALA A 51 0.41 18.71 13.68
C ALA A 51 -0.22 19.65 12.63
N LEU A 52 -0.43 19.16 11.40
CA LEU A 52 -1.08 19.96 10.35
C LEU A 52 -2.55 20.27 10.68
N ALA A 53 -3.27 19.37 11.35
CA ALA A 53 -4.65 19.61 11.79
C ALA A 53 -4.73 20.67 12.89
N GLU A 54 -3.67 20.81 13.70
CA GLU A 54 -3.48 21.86 14.70
C GLU A 54 -3.02 23.20 14.09
N GLY A 55 -2.79 23.24 12.78
CA GLY A 55 -2.45 24.45 12.03
C GLY A 55 -0.95 24.66 11.81
N GLU A 56 -0.11 23.68 12.17
CA GLU A 56 1.31 23.74 11.86
C GLU A 56 1.58 23.70 10.35
N ARG A 57 2.79 24.10 9.95
CA ARG A 57 3.27 24.01 8.57
C ARG A 57 4.60 23.28 8.56
N ALA A 58 4.66 22.18 7.79
CA ALA A 58 5.88 21.42 7.60
C ALA A 58 6.28 21.42 6.11
N GLU A 59 7.52 21.79 5.85
CA GLU A 59 8.12 21.73 4.51
C GLU A 59 9.61 21.41 4.60
N THR A 60 10.11 20.75 3.56
CA THR A 60 11.53 20.57 3.28
C THR A 60 11.94 21.49 2.12
N ASP A 61 13.18 21.37 1.65
CA ASP A 61 13.64 22.06 0.45
C ASP A 61 12.86 21.66 -0.80
N LEU A 62 12.35 20.43 -0.84
CA LEU A 62 11.70 19.85 -2.02
C LEU A 62 10.18 19.76 -1.90
N TYR A 63 9.64 19.60 -0.69
CA TYR A 63 8.25 19.25 -0.48
C TYR A 63 7.58 20.12 0.58
N ARG A 64 6.27 20.33 0.45
CA ARG A 64 5.39 20.84 1.49
C ARG A 64 4.36 19.77 1.86
N ALA A 65 4.18 19.54 3.15
CA ALA A 65 3.15 18.66 3.66
C ALA A 65 1.80 19.39 3.70
N VAL A 66 0.76 18.77 3.16
CA VAL A 66 -0.60 19.35 3.09
C VAL A 66 -1.63 18.28 3.42
N LEU A 67 -2.62 18.65 4.24
CA LEU A 67 -3.84 17.85 4.42
C LEU A 67 -4.82 18.15 3.30
N LYS A 68 -5.13 17.14 2.50
CA LYS A 68 -6.17 17.20 1.49
C LYS A 68 -7.41 16.49 2.02
N ILE A 69 -8.56 17.15 1.89
CA ILE A 69 -9.84 16.49 2.10
C ILE A 69 -10.09 15.54 0.92
N SER A 70 -10.27 14.27 1.22
CA SER A 70 -10.66 13.24 0.27
C SER A 70 -12.01 12.67 0.66
N ARG A 71 -12.84 12.34 -0.32
CA ARG A 71 -14.15 11.73 -0.11
C ARG A 71 -14.02 10.23 -0.34
N ARG A 72 -14.30 9.44 0.69
CA ARG A 72 -14.33 7.98 0.62
C ARG A 72 -15.76 7.51 0.86
N VAL A 73 -16.22 6.55 0.05
CA VAL A 73 -17.47 5.84 0.31
C VAL A 73 -17.17 4.71 1.28
N GLU A 74 -17.90 4.67 2.38
CA GLU A 74 -17.85 3.62 3.38
C GLU A 74 -19.25 2.99 3.53
N TYR A 75 -19.31 1.70 3.81
CA TYR A 75 -20.55 0.99 4.08
C TYR A 75 -20.63 0.69 5.59
N PRO A 76 -21.48 1.37 6.38
CA PRO A 76 -21.54 1.13 7.83
C PRO A 76 -21.89 -0.33 8.14
N LEU A 77 -21.05 -1.01 8.93
CA LEU A 77 -21.15 -2.47 9.14
C LEU A 77 -22.52 -2.89 9.70
N ASP A 78 -23.08 -2.12 10.64
CA ASP A 78 -24.39 -2.42 11.22
C ASP A 78 -25.49 -2.37 10.15
N ARG A 79 -25.48 -1.34 9.29
CA ARG A 79 -26.44 -1.20 8.19
C ARG A 79 -26.23 -2.24 7.09
N PHE A 80 -24.98 -2.56 6.79
CA PHE A 80 -24.63 -3.61 5.84
C PHE A 80 -25.13 -4.98 6.33
N ARG A 81 -24.91 -5.30 7.61
CA ARG A 81 -25.40 -6.53 8.25
C ARG A 81 -26.93 -6.58 8.28
N GLU A 82 -27.61 -5.46 8.54
CA GLU A 82 -29.08 -5.39 8.49
C GLU A 82 -29.64 -5.75 7.10
N VAL A 83 -28.96 -5.34 6.02
CA VAL A 83 -29.47 -5.51 4.64
C VAL A 83 -29.01 -6.82 3.99
N PHE A 84 -27.75 -7.21 4.19
CA PHE A 84 -27.13 -8.37 3.52
C PHE A 84 -26.89 -9.56 4.46
N GLY A 85 -27.17 -9.42 5.75
CA GLY A 85 -27.00 -10.47 6.75
C GLY A 85 -25.57 -10.61 7.27
N ASP A 86 -25.44 -11.44 8.30
CA ASP A 86 -24.18 -11.60 9.05
C ASP A 86 -23.11 -12.36 8.26
N ALA A 87 -23.50 -13.32 7.43
CA ALA A 87 -22.58 -14.07 6.56
C ALA A 87 -21.87 -13.15 5.55
N ALA A 88 -22.63 -12.26 4.89
CA ALA A 88 -22.06 -11.27 3.98
C ALA A 88 -21.19 -10.24 4.72
N ALA A 89 -21.61 -9.83 5.93
CA ALA A 89 -20.82 -8.93 6.76
C ALA A 89 -19.47 -9.53 7.20
N LEU A 90 -19.43 -10.85 7.44
CA LEU A 90 -18.20 -11.58 7.77
C LEU A 90 -17.25 -11.73 6.58
N GLU A 91 -17.77 -11.99 5.38
CA GLU A 91 -16.95 -12.02 4.15
C GLU A 91 -16.31 -10.65 3.86
N VAL A 92 -16.99 -9.59 4.27
CA VAL A 92 -16.54 -8.19 4.14
C VAL A 92 -15.99 -7.67 5.48
N ALA A 93 -15.51 -8.54 6.40
CA ALA A 93 -15.20 -8.28 7.83
C ALA A 93 -14.39 -7.01 8.17
N THR A 94 -13.79 -6.36 7.19
CA THR A 94 -13.37 -4.96 7.27
C THR A 94 -13.87 -4.30 6.01
N VAL A 95 -14.82 -3.37 6.14
CA VAL A 95 -15.54 -2.78 5.00
C VAL A 95 -14.57 -2.07 4.07
N ASP A 96 -14.06 -2.83 3.12
CA ASP A 96 -13.34 -2.36 1.97
C ASP A 96 -14.35 -2.25 0.84
N ARG A 97 -14.55 -1.01 0.39
CA ARG A 97 -15.36 -0.70 -0.79
C ARG A 97 -15.05 -1.64 -1.95
N LYS A 98 -13.77 -1.96 -2.16
CA LYS A 98 -13.33 -2.81 -3.27
C LYS A 98 -13.91 -4.22 -3.20
N LYS A 99 -14.04 -4.78 -1.99
CA LYS A 99 -14.60 -6.12 -1.79
C LYS A 99 -16.13 -6.12 -1.96
N ALA A 100 -16.81 -5.13 -1.39
CA ALA A 100 -18.26 -5.00 -1.55
C ALA A 100 -18.67 -4.76 -3.01
N ASP A 101 -17.93 -3.89 -3.72
CA ASP A 101 -18.15 -3.63 -5.14
C ASP A 101 -17.86 -4.89 -5.99
N ALA A 102 -16.88 -5.72 -5.60
CA ALA A 102 -16.58 -7.00 -6.26
C ALA A 102 -17.70 -8.03 -6.07
N LEU A 103 -18.24 -8.18 -4.85
CA LEU A 103 -19.36 -9.08 -4.58
C LEU A 103 -20.64 -8.63 -5.30
N ALA A 104 -20.90 -7.32 -5.37
CA ALA A 104 -21.99 -6.79 -6.19
C ALA A 104 -21.78 -7.09 -7.69
N GLY A 105 -20.54 -6.97 -8.19
CA GLY A 105 -20.19 -7.34 -9.55
C GLY A 105 -20.33 -8.84 -9.86
N ALA A 106 -20.12 -9.69 -8.85
CA ALA A 106 -20.31 -11.15 -8.96
C ALA A 106 -21.78 -11.58 -8.84
N GLY A 107 -22.68 -10.68 -8.41
CA GLY A 107 -24.10 -10.96 -8.18
C GLY A 107 -24.42 -11.51 -6.78
N ASP A 108 -23.42 -11.59 -5.91
CA ASP A 108 -23.58 -12.04 -4.52
C ASP A 108 -24.24 -10.97 -3.62
N LEU A 109 -24.20 -9.70 -4.05
CA LEU A 109 -24.88 -8.58 -3.41
C LEU A 109 -25.74 -7.82 -4.42
N ASP A 110 -26.89 -7.33 -3.96
CA ASP A 110 -27.70 -6.37 -4.70
C ASP A 110 -26.96 -5.01 -4.78
N GLY A 111 -26.48 -4.69 -5.98
CA GLY A 111 -25.72 -3.47 -6.25
C GLY A 111 -26.53 -2.17 -6.15
N ASP A 112 -27.85 -2.21 -6.28
CA ASP A 112 -28.71 -1.03 -6.06
C ASP A 112 -28.80 -0.74 -4.55
N ARG A 113 -29.06 -1.77 -3.74
CA ARG A 113 -29.07 -1.63 -2.28
C ARG A 113 -27.71 -1.27 -1.69
N LEU A 114 -26.63 -1.78 -2.27
CA LEU A 114 -25.28 -1.44 -1.85
C LEU A 114 -25.00 0.06 -2.02
N ARG A 115 -25.47 0.66 -3.13
CA ARG A 115 -25.31 2.09 -3.39
C ARG A 115 -26.07 2.96 -2.38
N GLU A 116 -27.26 2.53 -1.96
CA GLU A 116 -28.08 3.25 -0.96
C GLU A 116 -27.43 3.24 0.43
N LEU A 117 -26.63 2.22 0.74
CA LEU A 117 -25.93 2.09 2.01
C LEU A 117 -24.62 2.87 2.07
N GLY A 118 -24.08 3.29 0.92
CA GLY A 118 -22.82 4.01 0.83
C GLY A 118 -22.90 5.38 1.50
N VAL A 119 -22.14 5.57 2.58
CA VAL A 119 -21.97 6.87 3.23
C VAL A 119 -20.68 7.49 2.74
N VAL A 120 -20.77 8.71 2.19
CA VAL A 120 -19.58 9.49 1.85
C VAL A 120 -19.02 10.10 3.12
N ARG A 121 -17.81 9.71 3.49
CA ARG A 121 -17.04 10.35 4.56
C ARG A 121 -15.93 11.19 3.98
N GLU A 122 -15.78 12.39 4.54
CA GLU A 122 -14.62 13.23 4.30
C GLU A 122 -13.49 12.78 5.24
N ILE A 123 -12.37 12.39 4.66
CA ILE A 123 -11.17 12.01 5.38
C ILE A 123 -10.04 12.98 5.03
N GLN A 124 -9.19 13.26 6.01
CA GLN A 124 -7.97 14.03 5.78
C GLN A 124 -6.83 13.10 5.39
N VAL A 125 -6.27 13.36 4.21
CA VAL A 125 -5.14 12.61 3.67
C VAL A 125 -3.93 13.51 3.65
N LEU A 126 -2.83 13.03 4.23
CA LEU A 126 -1.54 13.69 4.14
C LEU A 126 -1.00 13.51 2.73
N THR A 127 -0.61 14.61 2.10
CA THR A 127 -0.01 14.63 0.77
C THR A 127 1.24 15.49 0.79
N LEU A 128 2.26 15.08 0.04
CA LEU A 128 3.46 15.88 -0.18
C LEU A 128 3.31 16.59 -1.53
N GLN A 129 3.27 17.91 -1.51
CA GLN A 129 3.27 18.73 -2.71
C GLN A 129 4.70 19.17 -3.02
N PRO A 130 5.20 18.97 -4.26
CA PRO A 130 6.51 19.46 -4.64
C PRO A 130 6.51 21.00 -4.62
N LYS A 131 7.58 21.59 -4.11
CA LYS A 131 7.85 23.03 -4.24
C LYS A 131 8.42 23.21 -5.64
N THR A 132 7.57 23.56 -6.61
CA THR A 132 8.03 23.92 -7.96
C THR A 132 9.14 24.96 -7.85
N ARG A 133 10.28 24.70 -8.50
CA ARG A 133 11.29 25.72 -8.74
C ARG A 133 10.84 26.66 -9.85
#